data_AF-A0A0F2LK65-F1
#
_entry.id   AF-A0A0F2LK65-F1
#
_cell.length_a   1.000
_cell.length_b   1.000
_cell.length_c   1.000
_cell.angle_alpha   90.00
_cell.angle_beta   90.00
_cell.angle_gamma   90.00
#
_symmetry.space_group_name_H-M   'P 1'
#
loop_
_entity.id
_entity.type
_entity.pdbx_description
1 polymer ?
#
loop_
_entity_poly.entity_id
_entity_poly.type
_entity_poly.pdbx_seq_one_letter_code
_entity_poly.pdbx_strand_id
1 'polypeptide(L)'
;MPLFLLSEPYELHILTQLRDKNTDQITFRKGLVRLGRIIGYEIANTMDHEITEVETPLGVKTKGVRIVDLDNLVIVNILRAASPLVEGLLKAFPGARQGVVAAKRKEFEGKEPPKEMEVEIFYEKIPPIKEGIDNVIVADPMIATGSTMIKVLDRIARQNPKRIYIASVIISEYG
;
A
#
# COMPACT_ATOMS: atom_id res chain seq x y z
N MET A 1 -15.32 -0.14 3.66
CA MET A 1 -14.15 -0.80 3.03
C MET A 1 -13.90 -2.10 3.78
N PRO A 2 -13.67 -3.24 3.12
CA PRO A 2 -13.27 -4.46 3.82
C PRO A 2 -11.93 -4.26 4.53
N LEU A 3 -11.79 -4.81 5.74
CA LEU A 3 -10.55 -4.80 6.52
C LEU A 3 -9.90 -6.18 6.43
N PHE A 4 -8.64 -6.21 6.01
CA PHE A 4 -7.81 -7.42 5.97
C PHE A 4 -6.72 -7.29 7.03
N LEU A 5 -6.85 -8.03 8.12
CA LEU A 5 -5.84 -8.08 9.19
C LEU A 5 -4.86 -9.21 8.92
N LEU A 6 -3.65 -8.83 8.52
CA LEU A 6 -2.54 -9.76 8.35
C LEU A 6 -1.90 -10.03 9.72
N SER A 7 -2.04 -11.26 10.21
CA SER A 7 -1.62 -11.66 11.55
C SER A 7 -0.97 -13.05 11.60
N GLU A 8 -0.44 -13.52 10.47
CA GLU A 8 0.28 -14.77 10.41
C GLU A 8 1.62 -14.69 11.17
N PRO A 9 2.14 -15.81 11.70
CA PRO A 9 3.31 -15.79 12.60
C PRO A 9 4.53 -15.05 12.06
N TYR A 10 4.79 -15.15 10.75
CA TYR A 10 5.94 -14.47 10.13
C TYR A 10 5.75 -12.95 10.02
N GLU A 11 4.53 -12.49 9.78
CA GLU A 11 4.18 -11.07 9.73
C GLU A 11 4.31 -10.46 11.13
N LEU A 12 3.77 -11.15 12.14
CA LEU A 12 3.87 -10.75 13.55
C LEU A 12 5.33 -10.77 14.04
N HIS A 13 6.14 -11.72 13.58
CA HIS A 13 7.57 -11.75 13.86
C HIS A 13 8.28 -10.49 13.34
N ILE A 14 8.03 -10.09 12.09
CA ILE A 14 8.60 -8.87 11.51
C ILE A 14 8.05 -7.64 12.25
N LEU A 15 6.75 -7.60 12.53
CA LEU A 15 6.12 -6.50 13.28
C LEU A 15 6.72 -6.34 14.68
N THR A 16 7.03 -7.46 15.35
CA THR A 16 7.70 -7.46 16.66
C THR A 16 9.07 -6.77 16.57
N GLN A 17 9.86 -7.09 15.53
CA GLN A 17 11.13 -6.42 15.27
C GLN A 17 10.94 -4.92 15.00
N LEU A 18 9.93 -4.54 14.22
CA LEU A 18 9.66 -3.12 13.91
C LEU A 18 9.18 -2.32 15.14
N ARG A 19 8.60 -2.98 16.14
CA ARG A 19 8.17 -2.36 17.40
C ARG A 19 9.29 -2.25 18.44
N ASP A 20 10.33 -3.08 18.35
CA ASP A 20 11.46 -3.01 19.27
C ASP A 20 12.25 -1.71 19.05
N LYS A 21 12.33 -0.88 20.11
CA LYS A 21 13.07 0.38 20.12
C LYS A 21 14.58 0.22 19.88
N ASN A 22 15.12 -0.98 20.07
CA ASN A 22 16.53 -1.30 19.86
C ASN A 22 16.82 -1.71 18.41
N THR A 23 15.79 -1.87 17.56
CA THR A 23 15.97 -2.19 16.15
C THR A 23 16.61 -1.02 15.41
N ASP A 24 17.76 -1.28 14.81
CA ASP A 24 18.47 -0.27 14.04
C ASP A 24 17.73 0.09 12.74
N GLN A 25 18.04 1.27 12.19
CA GLN A 25 17.38 1.80 11.00
C GLN A 25 17.50 0.90 9.74
N ILE A 26 18.59 0.12 9.60
CA ILE A 26 18.79 -0.77 8.44
C ILE A 26 17.84 -1.95 8.57
N THR A 27 17.79 -2.55 9.76
CA THR A 27 16.88 -3.66 10.07
C THR A 27 15.41 -3.22 9.96
N PHE A 28 15.07 -2.03 10.46
CA PHE A 28 13.73 -1.47 10.35
C PHE A 28 13.29 -1.31 8.89
N ARG A 29 14.13 -0.71 8.03
CA ARG A 29 13.81 -0.56 6.60
C ARG A 29 13.67 -1.92 5.92
N LYS A 30 14.55 -2.89 6.21
CA LYS A 30 14.43 -4.25 5.66
C LYS A 30 13.14 -4.95 6.08
N GLY A 31 12.70 -4.76 7.33
CA GLY A 31 11.42 -5.28 7.82
C GLY A 31 10.22 -4.67 7.07
N LEU A 32 10.21 -3.35 6.86
CA LEU A 32 9.18 -2.70 6.05
C LEU A 32 9.13 -3.20 4.61
N VAL A 33 10.29 -3.42 3.96
CA VAL A 33 10.33 -4.00 2.60
C VAL A 33 9.75 -5.42 2.59
N ARG A 34 10.07 -6.23 3.61
CA ARG A 34 9.51 -7.60 3.74
C ARG A 34 8.00 -7.57 3.89
N LEU A 35 7.47 -6.73 4.78
CA LEU A 35 6.03 -6.57 4.96
C LEU A 35 5.35 -6.02 3.71
N GLY A 36 5.97 -5.08 2.99
CA GLY A 36 5.42 -4.57 1.73
C GLY A 36 5.25 -5.65 0.66
N ARG A 37 6.17 -6.63 0.61
CA ARG A 37 6.02 -7.80 -0.28
C ARG A 37 4.86 -8.70 0.15
N ILE A 38 4.74 -8.95 1.45
CA ILE A 38 3.68 -9.81 2.00
C ILE A 38 2.30 -9.16 1.79
N ILE A 39 2.16 -7.88 2.14
CA ILE A 39 0.94 -7.11 1.88
C ILE A 39 0.60 -7.11 0.38
N GLY A 40 1.61 -6.95 -0.49
CA GLY A 40 1.40 -7.03 -1.93
C GLY A 40 0.91 -8.41 -2.40
N TYR A 41 1.45 -9.50 -1.86
CA TYR A 41 0.98 -10.86 -2.12
C TYR A 41 -0.49 -11.03 -1.71
N GLU A 42 -0.86 -10.57 -0.52
CA GLU A 42 -2.24 -10.66 -0.03
C GLU A 42 -3.21 -9.81 -0.84
N ILE A 43 -2.80 -8.61 -1.25
CA ILE A 43 -3.60 -7.78 -2.17
C ILE A 43 -3.82 -8.51 -3.51
N ALA A 44 -2.79 -9.14 -4.07
CA ALA A 44 -2.88 -9.83 -5.35
C ALA A 44 -3.93 -10.97 -5.34
N ASN A 45 -4.09 -11.65 -4.20
CA ASN A 45 -5.09 -12.71 -4.03
C ASN A 45 -6.55 -12.20 -4.06
N THR A 46 -6.76 -10.88 -3.93
CA THR A 46 -8.09 -10.24 -3.99
C THR A 46 -8.43 -9.64 -5.35
N MET A 47 -7.48 -9.65 -6.28
CA MET A 47 -7.62 -9.02 -7.61
C MET A 47 -8.45 -9.86 -8.57
N ASP A 48 -9.04 -9.20 -9.57
CA ASP A 48 -9.79 -9.90 -10.60
C ASP A 48 -8.85 -10.72 -11.48
N HIS A 49 -9.28 -11.94 -11.77
CA HIS A 49 -8.51 -12.90 -12.54
C HIS A 49 -9.41 -13.67 -13.49
N GLU A 50 -8.80 -14.20 -14.55
CA GLU A 50 -9.45 -15.02 -15.56
C GLU A 50 -8.77 -16.38 -15.66
N ILE A 51 -9.56 -17.40 -16.02
CA ILE A 51 -9.02 -18.68 -16.42
C ILE A 51 -8.51 -18.53 -17.86
N THR A 52 -7.26 -18.93 -18.08
CA THR A 52 -6.63 -18.93 -19.40
C THR A 52 -6.18 -20.34 -19.78
N GLU A 53 -5.95 -20.58 -21.06
CA GLU A 53 -5.38 -21.84 -21.55
C GLU A 53 -3.92 -21.60 -21.96
N VAL A 54 -3.02 -22.46 -21.50
CA VAL A 54 -1.60 -22.42 -21.85
C VAL A 54 -1.16 -23.77 -22.40
N GLU A 55 -0.26 -23.73 -23.39
CA GLU A 55 0.41 -24.93 -23.90
C GLU A 55 1.74 -25.13 -23.16
N THR A 56 1.92 -26.31 -22.61
CA THR A 56 3.16 -26.67 -21.90
C THR A 56 4.26 -27.09 -22.90
N PRO A 57 5.55 -27.10 -22.49
CA PRO A 57 6.63 -27.62 -23.35
C PRO A 57 6.46 -29.07 -23.83
N LEU A 58 5.51 -29.83 -23.25
CA LEU A 58 5.16 -31.19 -23.67
C LEU A 58 4.10 -31.22 -24.79
N GLY A 59 3.69 -30.05 -25.32
CA GLY A 59 2.66 -29.93 -26.36
C GLY A 59 1.23 -30.20 -25.86
N VAL A 60 1.02 -30.28 -24.54
CA VAL A 60 -0.31 -30.46 -23.94
C VAL A 60 -0.84 -29.13 -23.41
N LYS A 61 -2.12 -28.87 -23.68
CA LYS A 61 -2.86 -27.70 -23.18
C LYS A 61 -3.39 -27.95 -21.78
N THR A 62 -3.32 -26.92 -20.94
CA THR A 62 -3.88 -26.95 -19.58
C THR A 62 -4.46 -25.59 -19.19
N LYS A 63 -5.30 -25.58 -18.16
CA LYS A 63 -5.84 -24.35 -17.59
C LYS A 63 -4.81 -23.69 -16.67
N GLY A 64 -4.69 -22.39 -16.79
CA GLY A 64 -3.96 -21.51 -15.90
C GLY A 64 -4.84 -20.37 -15.39
N VAL A 65 -4.25 -19.50 -14.58
CA VAL A 65 -4.89 -18.29 -14.05
C VAL A 65 -4.05 -17.08 -14.44
N ARG A 66 -4.71 -16.03 -14.95
CA ARG A 66 -4.10 -14.73 -15.20
C ARG A 66 -4.82 -13.67 -14.38
N ILE A 67 -4.08 -12.93 -13.55
CA ILE A 67 -4.61 -11.78 -12.81
C ILE A 67 -4.60 -10.57 -13.75
N VAL A 68 -5.76 -10.19 -14.27
CA VAL A 68 -5.89 -9.14 -15.30
C VAL A 68 -5.58 -7.73 -14.75
N ASP A 69 -5.68 -7.58 -13.43
CA ASP A 69 -5.46 -6.32 -12.73
C ASP A 69 -3.97 -5.95 -12.56
N LEU A 70 -3.04 -6.90 -12.72
CA LEU A 70 -1.61 -6.64 -12.53
C LEU A 70 -1.03 -5.61 -13.51
N ASP A 71 -1.63 -5.50 -14.69
CA ASP A 71 -1.23 -4.53 -15.74
C ASP A 71 -1.79 -3.12 -15.49
N ASN A 72 -2.72 -2.97 -14.53
CA ASN A 72 -3.50 -1.76 -14.27
C ASN A 72 -3.39 -1.37 -12.80
N LEU A 73 -2.16 -1.09 -12.34
CA LEU A 73 -1.86 -0.77 -10.95
C LEU A 73 -1.05 0.52 -10.81
N VAL A 74 -1.47 1.38 -9.88
CA VAL A 74 -0.74 2.58 -9.45
C VAL A 74 -0.45 2.49 -7.96
N ILE A 75 0.81 2.62 -7.55
CA ILE A 75 1.21 2.69 -6.14
C ILE A 75 1.52 4.15 -5.78
N VAL A 76 0.82 4.68 -4.78
CA VAL A 76 1.00 6.03 -4.26
C VAL A 76 1.81 5.97 -2.97
N ASN A 77 3.03 6.51 -3.02
CA ASN A 77 3.93 6.63 -1.88
C ASN A 77 3.63 7.91 -1.09
N ILE A 78 3.09 7.77 0.14
CA ILE A 78 2.98 8.89 1.07
C ILE A 78 4.33 9.10 1.75
N LEU A 79 5.02 10.17 1.38
CA LEU A 79 6.29 10.52 2.00
C LEU A 79 6.09 10.87 3.49
N ARG A 80 7.04 10.53 4.37
CA ARG A 80 8.44 10.14 4.08
C ARG A 80 8.75 8.66 4.35
N ALA A 81 8.08 8.06 5.34
CA ALA A 81 8.45 6.75 5.87
C ALA A 81 7.94 5.58 5.01
N ALA A 82 7.05 5.82 4.05
CA ALA A 82 6.47 4.76 3.23
C ALA A 82 7.42 4.21 2.15
N SER A 83 8.55 4.86 1.84
CA SER A 83 9.44 4.43 0.76
C SER A 83 9.91 2.96 0.85
N PRO A 84 10.34 2.43 2.02
CA PRO A 84 10.70 1.00 2.12
C PRO A 84 9.48 0.07 1.98
N LEU A 85 8.31 0.48 2.46
CA LEU A 85 7.07 -0.29 2.29
C LEU A 85 6.68 -0.37 0.81
N VAL A 86 6.75 0.76 0.11
CA VAL A 86 6.50 0.88 -1.33
C VAL A 86 7.53 0.11 -2.14
N GLU A 87 8.80 0.08 -1.73
CA GLU A 87 9.80 -0.80 -2.34
C GLU A 87 9.35 -2.27 -2.27
N GLY A 88 8.84 -2.72 -1.11
CA GLY A 88 8.26 -4.05 -0.98
C GLY A 88 7.08 -4.29 -1.93
N LEU A 89 6.14 -3.35 -2.01
CA LEU A 89 5.00 -3.43 -2.91
C LEU A 89 5.40 -3.47 -4.39
N LEU A 90 6.39 -2.68 -4.81
CA LEU A 90 6.92 -2.70 -6.18
C LEU A 90 7.61 -4.04 -6.52
N LYS A 91 8.10 -4.78 -5.53
CA LYS A 91 8.61 -6.15 -5.73
C LYS A 91 7.49 -7.18 -5.89
N ALA A 92 6.33 -6.94 -5.26
CA ALA A 92 5.13 -7.74 -5.51
C ALA A 92 4.47 -7.40 -6.86
N PHE A 93 4.57 -6.13 -7.29
CA PHE A 93 3.96 -5.62 -8.52
C PHE A 93 4.98 -4.91 -9.43
N PRO A 94 5.82 -5.65 -10.17
CA PRO A 94 6.87 -5.05 -10.98
C PRO A 94 6.39 -4.10 -12.10
N GLY A 95 5.17 -4.32 -12.61
CA GLY A 95 4.55 -3.49 -13.65
C GLY A 95 3.82 -2.25 -13.13
N ALA A 96 3.74 -2.07 -11.81
CA ALA A 96 2.98 -0.96 -11.23
C ALA A 96 3.64 0.39 -11.54
N ARG A 97 2.82 1.38 -11.88
CA ARG A 97 3.27 2.78 -11.98
C ARG A 97 3.34 3.37 -10.57
N GLN A 98 4.26 4.29 -10.33
CA GLN A 98 4.45 4.90 -9.01
C GLN A 98 4.15 6.39 -9.02
N GLY A 99 3.33 6.83 -8.08
CA GLY A 99 3.11 8.22 -7.71
C GLY A 99 3.66 8.55 -6.33
N VAL A 100 3.86 9.83 -6.08
CA VAL A 100 4.37 10.33 -4.79
C VAL A 100 3.48 11.48 -4.32
N VAL A 101 3.12 11.43 -3.04
CA VAL A 101 2.45 12.52 -2.33
C VAL A 101 3.27 12.87 -1.10
N ALA A 102 3.61 14.15 -0.93
CA ALA A 102 4.24 14.66 0.26
C ALA A 102 3.23 15.48 1.06
N ALA A 103 2.98 15.03 2.28
CA ALA A 103 2.04 15.65 3.19
C ALA A 103 2.74 16.02 4.50
N LYS A 104 2.50 17.22 5.02
CA LYS A 104 2.97 17.65 6.33
C LYS A 104 1.75 17.88 7.22
N ARG A 105 1.78 17.35 8.43
CA ARG A 105 0.84 17.73 9.49
C ARG A 105 1.26 19.11 10.00
N LYS A 106 0.34 20.08 10.03
CA LYS A 106 0.64 21.35 10.69
C LYS A 106 0.94 21.07 12.15
N GLU A 107 2.01 21.68 12.64
CA GLU A 107 2.45 21.51 14.03
C GLU A 107 1.36 22.04 14.96
N PHE A 108 0.97 21.22 15.93
CA PHE A 108 -0.04 21.56 16.92
C PHE A 108 0.66 21.95 18.21
N GLU A 109 0.49 23.21 18.63
CA GLU A 109 0.94 23.70 19.93
C GLU A 109 -0.13 23.39 20.99
N GLY A 110 -0.18 22.14 21.46
CA GLY A 110 -1.04 21.76 22.57
C GLY A 110 -0.54 20.52 23.29
N LYS A 111 -0.96 20.37 24.55
CA LYS A 111 -0.48 19.29 25.44
C LYS A 111 -0.99 17.89 25.05
N GLU A 112 -2.07 17.83 24.27
CA GLU A 112 -2.67 16.58 23.79
C GLU A 112 -2.77 16.62 22.26
N PRO A 113 -2.40 15.54 21.55
CA PRO A 113 -2.56 15.48 20.10
C PRO A 113 -4.06 15.53 19.74
N PRO A 114 -4.48 16.39 18.80
CA PRO A 114 -5.88 16.51 18.43
C PRO A 114 -6.37 15.26 17.70
N LYS A 115 -7.67 14.98 17.81
CA LYS A 115 -8.34 13.88 17.09
C LYS A 115 -8.24 14.00 15.58
N GLU A 116 -8.17 15.23 15.07
CA GLU A 116 -7.95 15.56 13.67
C GLU A 116 -6.72 16.45 13.54
N MET A 117 -5.82 16.10 12.62
CA MET A 117 -4.68 16.93 12.30
C MET A 117 -4.91 17.61 10.97
N GLU A 118 -4.71 18.93 10.92
CA GLU A 118 -4.73 19.65 9.65
C GLU A 118 -3.49 19.21 8.83
N VAL A 119 -3.74 18.51 7.73
CA VAL A 119 -2.69 18.01 6.83
C VAL A 119 -2.60 18.91 5.62
N GLU A 120 -1.42 19.37 5.27
CA GLU A 120 -1.14 20.09 4.03
C GLU A 120 -0.42 19.17 3.04
N ILE A 121 -0.94 19.06 1.81
CA ILE A 121 -0.24 18.39 0.71
C ILE A 121 0.53 19.46 -0.05
N PHE A 122 1.85 19.43 0.08
CA PHE A 122 2.74 20.44 -0.51
C PHE A 122 3.44 19.94 -1.78
N TYR A 123 3.39 18.63 -2.06
CA TYR A 123 3.86 18.06 -3.31
C TYR A 123 3.01 16.85 -3.70
N GLU A 124 2.65 16.79 -4.97
CA GLU A 124 1.94 15.65 -5.55
C GLU A 124 2.41 15.46 -6.99
N LYS A 125 2.80 14.23 -7.31
CA LYS A 125 3.05 13.80 -8.69
C LYS A 125 2.63 12.36 -8.84
N ILE A 126 1.44 12.15 -9.40
CA ILE A 126 0.84 10.83 -9.59
C ILE A 126 0.67 10.60 -11.10
N PRO A 127 1.01 9.42 -11.63
CA PRO A 127 0.69 9.05 -13.01
C PRO A 127 -0.82 9.17 -13.28
N PRO A 128 -1.26 9.42 -14.52
CA PRO A 128 -2.68 9.44 -14.85
C PRO A 128 -3.37 8.14 -14.42
N ILE A 129 -4.43 8.24 -13.63
CA ILE A 129 -5.28 7.11 -13.24
C ILE A 129 -6.35 6.94 -14.30
N LYS A 130 -6.42 5.75 -14.91
CA LYS A 130 -7.44 5.36 -15.86
C LYS A 130 -8.71 5.00 -15.08
N GLU A 131 -9.71 5.86 -15.20
CA GLU A 131 -11.02 5.69 -14.60
C GLU A 131 -11.61 4.30 -14.88
N GLY A 132 -12.13 3.65 -13.84
CA GLY A 132 -12.76 2.32 -13.91
C GLY A 132 -11.82 1.15 -14.26
N ILE A 133 -10.54 1.41 -14.54
CA ILE A 133 -9.56 0.41 -14.99
C ILE A 133 -8.46 0.20 -13.95
N ASP A 134 -7.82 1.29 -13.51
CA ASP A 134 -6.69 1.18 -12.61
C ASP A 134 -7.09 0.86 -11.17
N ASN A 135 -6.36 -0.06 -10.56
CA ASN A 135 -6.31 -0.24 -9.12
C ASN A 135 -5.26 0.72 -8.53
N VAL A 136 -5.53 1.28 -7.36
CA VAL A 136 -4.62 2.21 -6.68
C VAL A 136 -4.27 1.68 -5.29
N ILE A 137 -2.98 1.56 -4.97
CA ILE A 137 -2.51 1.22 -3.62
C ILE A 137 -1.92 2.48 -2.99
N VAL A 138 -2.54 3.00 -1.92
CA VAL A 138 -1.99 4.10 -1.13
C VAL A 138 -1.26 3.53 0.07
N ALA A 139 0.05 3.78 0.16
CA ALA A 139 0.91 3.18 1.18
C ALA A 139 1.34 4.21 2.23
N ASP A 140 1.11 3.88 3.50
CA ASP A 140 1.63 4.60 4.68
C ASP A 140 1.84 3.59 5.84
N PRO A 141 3.07 3.38 6.34
CA PRO A 141 3.36 2.40 7.39
C PRO A 141 2.54 2.57 8.66
N MET A 142 2.10 3.79 8.99
CA MET A 142 1.38 4.07 10.24
C MET A 142 0.19 5.00 10.00
N ILE A 143 -1.01 4.47 10.24
CA ILE A 143 -2.23 5.25 10.25
C ILE A 143 -2.64 5.47 11.70
N ALA A 144 -2.47 6.71 12.17
CA ALA A 144 -2.85 7.12 13.53
C ALA A 144 -4.26 7.72 13.54
N THR A 145 -4.39 9.00 13.19
CA THR A 145 -5.68 9.72 13.14
C THR A 145 -6.42 9.56 11.81
N GLY A 146 -5.84 8.86 10.83
CA GLY A 146 -6.38 8.79 9.47
C GLY A 146 -6.28 10.08 8.64
N SER A 147 -6.01 11.25 9.23
CA SER A 147 -6.13 12.55 8.57
C SER A 147 -5.28 12.69 7.28
N THR A 148 -4.05 12.17 7.27
CA THR A 148 -3.21 12.15 6.06
C THR A 148 -3.81 11.24 4.99
N MET A 149 -4.24 10.04 5.39
CA MET A 149 -4.81 9.04 4.50
C MET A 149 -6.10 9.56 3.85
N ILE A 150 -7.04 10.10 4.64
CA ILE A 150 -8.30 10.68 4.15
C ILE A 150 -8.02 11.76 3.09
N LYS A 151 -7.10 12.69 3.36
CA LYS A 151 -6.81 13.78 2.43
C LYS A 151 -6.21 13.30 1.10
N VAL A 152 -5.41 12.23 1.14
CA VAL A 152 -4.88 11.59 -0.09
C VAL A 152 -5.99 10.81 -0.80
N LEU A 153 -6.79 10.03 -0.07
CA LEU A 153 -7.91 9.27 -0.61
C LEU A 153 -8.93 10.17 -1.30
N ASP A 154 -9.25 11.34 -0.75
CA ASP A 154 -10.16 12.30 -1.38
C ASP A 154 -9.68 12.74 -2.77
N ARG A 155 -8.35 12.87 -2.97
CA ARG A 155 -7.77 13.20 -4.30
C ARG A 155 -7.81 12.01 -5.25
N ILE A 156 -7.53 10.81 -4.75
CA ILE A 156 -7.54 9.59 -5.56
C ILE A 156 -8.98 9.22 -5.97
N ALA A 157 -9.94 9.30 -5.05
CA ALA A 157 -11.33 8.94 -5.29
C ALA A 157 -11.98 9.79 -6.38
N ARG A 158 -11.59 11.07 -6.51
CA ARG A 158 -12.04 11.97 -7.60
C ARG A 158 -11.62 11.51 -8.99
N GLN A 159 -10.60 10.66 -9.10
CA GLN A 159 -10.15 10.07 -10.37
C GLN A 159 -10.88 8.74 -10.69
N ASN A 160 -11.80 8.32 -9.82
CA ASN A 160 -12.67 7.15 -9.99
C ASN A 160 -11.93 5.86 -10.42
N PRO A 161 -10.88 5.43 -9.69
CA PRO A 161 -10.19 4.17 -9.98
C PRO A 161 -11.12 2.96 -9.81
N LYS A 162 -10.75 1.83 -10.41
CA LYS A 162 -11.47 0.55 -10.27
C LYS A 162 -11.59 0.12 -8.81
N ARG A 163 -10.46 0.15 -8.09
CA ARG A 163 -10.37 -0.14 -6.65
C ARG A 163 -9.30 0.72 -5.99
N ILE A 164 -9.48 0.99 -4.71
CA ILE A 164 -8.47 1.63 -3.86
C ILE A 164 -8.13 0.67 -2.72
N TYR A 165 -6.84 0.37 -2.59
CA TYR A 165 -6.26 -0.37 -1.48
C TYR A 165 -5.48 0.58 -0.59
N ILE A 166 -5.55 0.36 0.72
CA ILE A 166 -4.69 1.02 1.69
C ILE A 166 -3.71 -0.02 2.21
N ALA A 167 -2.41 0.27 2.11
CA ALA A 167 -1.34 -0.60 2.62
C ALA A 167 -0.67 0.06 3.82
N SER A 168 -0.80 -0.56 4.99
CA SER A 168 -0.20 -0.08 6.25
C SER A 168 0.33 -1.23 7.08
N VAL A 169 1.22 -0.92 8.03
CA VAL A 169 1.80 -1.91 8.96
C VAL A 169 1.11 -1.84 10.32
N ILE A 170 0.74 -0.64 10.77
CA ILE A 170 -0.02 -0.43 12.00
C ILE A 170 -1.11 0.62 11.74
N ILE A 171 -2.32 0.27 12.11
CA ILE A 171 -3.49 1.15 12.07
C ILE A 171 -4.04 1.23 13.50
N SER A 172 -4.35 2.43 13.97
CA SER A 172 -5.06 2.62 15.24
C SER A 172 -6.55 2.34 15.06
N GLU A 173 -7.26 1.90 16.09
CA GLU A 173 -8.70 1.64 16.01
C GLU A 173 -9.52 2.88 15.58
N TYR A 174 -9.01 4.08 15.87
CA TYR A 174 -9.67 5.34 15.51
C TYR A 174 -9.50 5.72 14.02
N GLY A 175 -8.37 5.34 13.41
CA GLY A 175 -7.97 5.79 12.08
C GLY A 175 -8.39 4.84 10.98
#